data_AF-A0A101LE16-F1
#
_entry.id   AF-A0A101LE16-F1
#
_cell.length_a   1.000
_cell.length_b   1.000
_cell.length_c   1.000
_cell.angle_alpha   90.00
_cell.angle_beta   90.00
_cell.angle_gamma   90.00
#
_symmetry.space_group_name_H-M   'P 1'
#
loop_
_entity.id
_entity.type
_entity.pdbx_description
1 polymer ?
#
loop_
_entity_poly.entity_id
_entity_poly.type
_entity_poly.pdbx_seq_one_letter_code
_entity_poly.pdbx_strand_id
1 'polypeptide(L)'
;MVAALDGVQLLKEEDAGTAYYAGTKIKIPDWSLILDDGRRLLVEVKSVGPKDTFKGLKISAGEVEGIARYATMMGCEPYLACYWSGINQWTLVPIHKLSAAPNTRKILLPLKSALMWSEMSILGDRMLGVVPPLKLVIHPSDSPEENQATNDGANFKIAKVEKWCGNQLMQTKIENDLVMFLLLHSDWEEDEEIVLSDDGGRLKRISWTLRPPEQEVRQNFAVVGALSSLYSSLYMSMTANSGSVTSLASEPDVGMLPRLVPAGFQSPRLPLWHLVVSPPQ
;
A
#
# COMPACT_ATOMS: atom_id res chain seq x y z
N MET A 1 -0.22 -8.45 -3.73
CA MET A 1 0.22 -7.32 -2.88
C MET A 1 1.48 -7.64 -2.08
N VAL A 2 1.51 -8.72 -1.27
CA VAL A 2 2.75 -9.14 -0.57
C VAL A 2 3.86 -9.57 -1.55
N ALA A 3 3.50 -10.10 -2.73
CA ALA A 3 4.42 -10.38 -3.84
C ALA A 3 5.26 -9.17 -4.32
N ALA A 4 4.82 -7.96 -3.97
CA ALA A 4 5.61 -6.77 -4.23
C ALA A 4 6.70 -6.61 -3.15
N LEU A 5 6.42 -6.88 -1.87
CA LEU A 5 7.31 -6.50 -0.77
C LEU A 5 8.70 -7.16 -0.87
N ASP A 6 9.74 -6.40 -0.49
CA ASP A 6 11.13 -6.75 -0.79
C ASP A 6 11.66 -7.99 -0.04
N GLY A 7 10.99 -8.47 1.01
CA GLY A 7 11.47 -9.57 1.85
C GLY A 7 10.96 -10.97 1.47
N VAL A 8 10.28 -11.11 0.32
CA VAL A 8 9.59 -12.35 -0.07
C VAL A 8 10.18 -12.92 -1.36
N GLN A 9 10.71 -14.14 -1.29
CA GLN A 9 11.27 -14.87 -2.43
C GLN A 9 10.22 -15.68 -3.18
N LEU A 10 9.27 -16.24 -2.45
CA LEU A 10 8.20 -17.08 -3.00
C LEU A 10 6.89 -16.72 -2.33
N LEU A 11 5.84 -16.61 -3.14
CA LEU A 11 4.45 -16.55 -2.70
C LEU A 11 3.66 -17.62 -3.46
N LYS A 12 2.92 -18.46 -2.74
CA LYS A 12 2.09 -19.52 -3.29
C LYS A 12 0.75 -19.56 -2.59
N GLU A 13 -0.34 -19.73 -3.34
CA GLU A 13 -1.66 -20.03 -2.79
C GLU A 13 -1.64 -21.43 -2.17
N GLU A 14 -1.92 -21.52 -0.87
CA GLU A 14 -1.75 -22.77 -0.11
C GLU A 14 -3.03 -23.58 0.02
N ASP A 15 -4.19 -22.92 0.05
CA ASP A 15 -5.49 -23.57 0.08
C ASP A 15 -6.03 -23.95 -1.31
N ALA A 16 -5.21 -23.78 -2.36
CA ALA A 16 -5.49 -24.26 -3.70
C ALA A 16 -5.46 -25.79 -3.77
N GLY A 17 -6.64 -26.40 -3.92
CA GLY A 17 -6.81 -27.83 -4.18
C GLY A 17 -7.54 -28.60 -3.08
N THR A 18 -7.45 -29.93 -3.11
CA THR A 18 -8.08 -30.80 -2.10
C THR A 18 -7.03 -31.36 -1.15
N ALA A 19 -7.25 -31.21 0.15
CA ALA A 19 -6.40 -31.77 1.17
C ALA A 19 -7.08 -32.95 1.90
N TYR A 20 -6.33 -34.02 2.07
CA TYR A 20 -6.71 -35.17 2.88
C TYR A 20 -5.79 -35.22 4.10
N TYR A 21 -6.37 -35.32 5.29
CA TYR A 21 -5.62 -35.37 6.54
C TYR A 21 -6.28 -36.35 7.51
N ALA A 22 -5.46 -36.96 8.35
CA ALA A 22 -5.91 -37.82 9.44
C ALA A 22 -5.99 -37.00 10.75
N GLY A 23 -6.98 -37.30 11.59
CA GLY A 23 -7.08 -36.74 12.94
C GLY A 23 -7.99 -35.52 13.05
N THR A 24 -7.60 -34.56 13.89
CA THR A 24 -8.40 -33.38 14.22
C THR A 24 -8.46 -32.38 13.07
N LYS A 25 -9.56 -31.61 13.02
CA LYS A 25 -9.79 -30.60 11.99
C LYS A 25 -8.65 -29.58 11.93
N ILE A 26 -8.09 -29.38 10.74
CA ILE A 26 -7.12 -28.33 10.43
C ILE A 26 -7.79 -27.18 9.66
N LYS A 27 -7.12 -26.03 9.61
CA LYS A 27 -7.42 -24.94 8.67
C LYS A 27 -6.15 -24.70 7.88
N ILE A 28 -6.26 -24.85 6.56
CA ILE A 28 -5.19 -24.52 5.62
C ILE A 28 -5.24 -23.01 5.42
N PRO A 29 -4.13 -22.29 5.68
CA PRO A 29 -4.02 -20.87 5.42
C PRO A 29 -4.06 -20.54 3.93
N ASP A 30 -4.42 -19.32 3.59
CA ASP A 30 -4.58 -18.90 2.20
C ASP A 30 -3.24 -18.88 1.43
N TRP A 31 -2.13 -18.51 2.10
CA TRP A 31 -0.83 -18.34 1.45
C TRP A 31 0.33 -19.03 2.16
N SER A 32 1.29 -19.50 1.37
CA SER A 32 2.62 -19.95 1.79
C SER A 32 3.69 -19.02 1.23
N LEU A 33 4.63 -18.60 2.08
CA LEU A 33 5.70 -17.69 1.74
C LEU A 33 7.07 -18.28 2.10
N ILE A 34 8.07 -17.98 1.28
CA ILE A 34 9.49 -18.13 1.63
C ILE A 34 10.10 -16.73 1.67
N LEU A 35 10.71 -16.38 2.81
CA LEU A 35 11.38 -15.09 3.01
C LEU A 35 12.84 -15.15 2.57
N ASP A 36 13.47 -13.98 2.48
CA ASP A 36 14.87 -13.87 2.07
C ASP A 36 15.87 -14.58 2.98
N ASP A 37 15.54 -14.67 4.27
CA ASP A 37 16.32 -15.37 5.29
C ASP A 37 16.04 -16.89 5.30
N GLY A 38 15.19 -17.39 4.41
CA GLY A 38 14.81 -18.79 4.29
C GLY A 38 13.68 -19.24 5.22
N ARG A 39 13.14 -18.35 6.07
CA ARG A 39 11.96 -18.66 6.89
C ARG A 39 10.75 -18.97 6.01
N ARG A 40 9.91 -19.88 6.49
CA ARG A 40 8.70 -20.32 5.81
C ARG A 40 7.48 -19.92 6.61
N LEU A 41 6.63 -19.10 6.00
CA LEU A 41 5.43 -18.59 6.63
C LEU A 41 4.20 -19.21 6.00
N LEU A 42 3.18 -19.42 6.82
CA LEU A 42 1.82 -19.69 6.39
C LEU A 42 0.93 -18.56 6.87
N VAL A 43 0.21 -17.92 5.95
CA VAL A 43 -0.51 -16.68 6.20
C VAL A 43 -1.99 -16.86 5.87
N GLU A 44 -2.84 -16.74 6.89
CA GLU A 44 -4.28 -16.55 6.69
C GLU A 44 -4.55 -15.05 6.51
N VAL A 45 -5.38 -14.69 5.54
CA VAL A 45 -5.72 -13.29 5.23
C VAL A 45 -7.14 -12.99 5.67
N LYS A 46 -7.32 -11.87 6.37
CA LYS A 46 -8.63 -11.31 6.71
C LYS A 46 -8.72 -9.86 6.28
N SER A 47 -9.91 -9.45 5.85
CA SER A 47 -10.24 -8.04 5.63
C SER A 47 -11.22 -7.58 6.69
N VAL A 48 -10.94 -6.44 7.31
CA VAL A 48 -11.78 -5.78 8.31
C VAL A 48 -12.35 -4.52 7.68
N GLY A 49 -13.67 -4.52 7.47
CA GLY A 49 -14.37 -3.42 6.82
C GLY A 49 -14.29 -2.10 7.62
N PRO A 50 -14.62 -0.95 6.99
CA PRO A 50 -14.46 0.36 7.61
C PRO A 50 -15.26 0.51 8.91
N LYS A 51 -16.49 -0.04 8.94
CA LYS A 51 -17.39 0.01 10.10
C LYS A 51 -16.91 -0.80 11.31
N ASP A 52 -16.00 -1.74 11.10
CA ASP A 52 -15.49 -2.66 12.13
C ASP A 52 -14.01 -2.44 12.44
N THR A 53 -13.33 -1.57 11.71
CA THR A 53 -11.89 -1.26 11.89
C THR A 53 -11.57 -0.92 13.36
N PHE A 54 -12.35 -0.03 13.98
CA PHE A 54 -12.17 0.33 15.39
C PHE A 54 -12.84 -0.64 16.39
N LYS A 55 -13.67 -1.57 15.92
CA LYS A 55 -14.25 -2.64 16.76
C LYS A 55 -13.33 -3.84 16.89
N GLY A 56 -12.39 -4.03 15.97
CA GLY A 56 -11.45 -5.15 15.94
C GLY A 56 -11.95 -6.36 15.15
N LEU A 57 -11.02 -7.24 14.81
CA LEU A 57 -11.29 -8.50 14.13
C LEU A 57 -11.78 -9.55 15.14
N LYS A 58 -12.85 -10.27 14.79
CA LYS A 58 -13.33 -11.43 15.55
C LYS A 58 -12.97 -12.70 14.79
N ILE A 59 -12.19 -13.58 15.43
CA ILE A 59 -11.80 -14.88 14.88
C ILE A 59 -12.15 -15.99 15.87
N SER A 60 -12.45 -17.20 15.40
CA SER A 60 -12.78 -18.31 16.29
C SER A 60 -11.51 -18.95 16.85
N ALA A 61 -11.57 -19.42 18.11
CA ALA A 61 -10.46 -20.15 18.72
C ALA A 61 -10.11 -21.42 17.91
N GLY A 62 -11.13 -22.13 17.43
CA GLY A 62 -10.93 -23.34 16.62
C GLY A 62 -10.26 -23.09 15.26
N GLU A 63 -10.43 -21.91 14.67
CA GLU A 63 -9.73 -21.49 13.45
C GLU A 63 -8.25 -21.22 13.73
N VAL A 64 -7.95 -20.43 14.76
CA VAL A 64 -6.57 -20.17 15.23
C VAL A 64 -5.83 -21.47 15.55
N GLU A 65 -6.46 -22.37 16.30
CA GLU A 65 -5.89 -23.69 16.60
C GLU A 65 -5.73 -24.57 15.35
N GLY A 66 -6.67 -24.47 14.40
CA GLY A 66 -6.64 -25.21 13.14
C GLY A 66 -5.45 -24.79 12.27
N ILE A 67 -5.18 -23.49 12.20
CA ILE A 67 -4.02 -22.91 11.52
C ILE A 67 -2.72 -23.37 12.21
N ALA A 68 -2.65 -23.28 13.54
CA ALA A 68 -1.47 -23.68 14.30
C ALA A 68 -1.14 -25.18 14.15
N ARG A 69 -2.16 -26.05 14.14
CA ARG A 69 -1.99 -27.49 13.86
C ARG A 69 -1.40 -27.73 12.48
N TYR A 70 -1.99 -27.09 11.46
CA TYR A 70 -1.51 -27.23 10.09
C TYR A 70 -0.05 -26.76 9.94
N ALA A 71 0.27 -25.60 10.51
CA ALA A 71 1.62 -25.07 10.46
C ALA A 71 2.66 -25.96 11.16
N THR A 72 2.29 -26.59 12.27
CA THR A 72 3.11 -27.61 12.92
C THR A 72 3.39 -28.80 11.99
N MET A 73 2.37 -29.28 11.25
CA MET A 73 2.54 -30.39 10.30
C MET A 73 3.48 -30.04 9.14
N MET A 74 3.45 -28.78 8.70
CA MET A 74 4.25 -28.29 7.58
C MET A 74 5.64 -27.79 7.98
N GLY A 75 5.90 -27.61 9.28
CA GLY A 75 7.15 -27.03 9.77
C GLY A 75 7.31 -25.55 9.41
N CYS A 76 6.20 -24.80 9.41
CA CYS A 76 6.17 -23.38 9.03
C CYS A 76 5.69 -22.49 10.20
N GLU A 77 5.96 -21.19 10.11
CA GLU A 77 5.50 -20.19 11.07
C GLU A 77 4.11 -19.67 10.68
N PRO A 78 3.08 -19.82 11.53
CA PRO A 78 1.73 -19.36 11.21
C PRO A 78 1.50 -17.89 11.58
N TYR A 79 0.93 -17.14 10.64
CA TYR A 79 0.59 -15.72 10.76
C TYR A 79 -0.83 -15.41 10.30
N LEU A 80 -1.37 -14.32 10.82
CA LEU A 80 -2.62 -13.71 10.40
C LEU A 80 -2.34 -12.33 9.80
N ALA A 81 -2.55 -12.16 8.49
CA ALA A 81 -2.52 -10.87 7.84
C ALA A 81 -3.91 -10.24 7.86
N CYS A 82 -4.02 -9.02 8.40
CA CYS A 82 -5.28 -8.29 8.47
C CYS A 82 -5.18 -6.99 7.67
N TYR A 83 -6.11 -6.78 6.74
CA TYR A 83 -6.32 -5.50 6.08
C TYR A 83 -7.41 -4.70 6.80
N TRP A 84 -7.04 -3.54 7.34
CA TRP A 84 -7.92 -2.62 8.03
C TRP A 84 -8.39 -1.55 7.05
N SER A 85 -9.43 -1.86 6.27
CA SER A 85 -9.80 -1.07 5.10
C SER A 85 -10.30 0.34 5.45
N GLY A 86 -10.73 0.58 6.69
CA GLY A 86 -11.14 1.91 7.14
C GLY A 86 -10.00 2.91 7.29
N ILE A 87 -8.76 2.43 7.34
CA ILE A 87 -7.54 3.26 7.48
C ILE A 87 -6.44 2.86 6.50
N ASN A 88 -6.77 2.04 5.48
CA ASN A 88 -5.83 1.51 4.49
C ASN A 88 -4.53 0.94 5.11
N GLN A 89 -4.64 0.11 6.15
CA GLN A 89 -3.46 -0.39 6.88
C GLN A 89 -3.42 -1.92 6.88
N TRP A 90 -2.21 -2.48 6.77
CA TRP A 90 -1.97 -3.90 6.98
C TRP A 90 -1.29 -4.17 8.31
N THR A 91 -1.63 -5.31 8.91
CA THR A 91 -0.90 -5.87 10.06
C THR A 91 -0.64 -7.35 9.84
N LEU A 92 0.55 -7.84 10.22
CA LEU A 92 0.92 -9.24 10.17
C LEU A 92 1.17 -9.75 11.58
N VAL A 93 0.24 -10.53 12.14
CA VAL A 93 0.26 -10.92 13.55
C VAL A 93 0.64 -12.40 13.68
N PRO A 94 1.65 -12.77 14.48
CA PRO A 94 1.94 -14.17 14.76
C PRO A 94 0.74 -14.86 15.42
N ILE A 95 0.36 -16.04 14.93
CA ILE A 95 -0.82 -16.77 15.41
C ILE A 95 -0.73 -17.09 16.90
N HIS A 96 0.47 -17.32 17.44
CA HIS A 96 0.67 -17.61 18.87
C HIS A 96 0.31 -16.43 19.81
N LYS A 97 0.21 -15.19 19.30
CA LYS A 97 -0.25 -14.03 20.07
C LYS A 97 -1.78 -14.02 20.25
N LEU A 98 -2.50 -14.80 19.45
CA LEU A 98 -3.95 -14.88 19.48
C LEU A 98 -4.39 -15.95 20.47
N SER A 99 -4.85 -15.53 21.65
CA SER A 99 -5.39 -16.44 22.66
C SER A 99 -6.82 -16.06 23.02
N ALA A 100 -7.65 -17.07 23.21
CA ALA A 100 -9.00 -16.87 23.72
C ALA A 100 -8.93 -16.62 25.23
N ALA A 101 -9.78 -15.72 25.73
CA ALA A 101 -10.01 -15.64 27.16
C ALA A 101 -10.61 -16.98 27.65
N PRO A 102 -10.35 -17.38 28.92
CA PRO A 102 -10.93 -18.60 29.48
C PRO A 102 -12.44 -18.68 29.24
N ASN A 103 -12.92 -19.86 28.82
CA ASN A 103 -14.34 -20.14 28.52
C ASN A 103 -14.94 -19.38 27.32
N THR A 104 -14.12 -18.77 26.46
CA THR A 104 -14.59 -18.12 25.23
C THR A 104 -14.19 -18.91 23.98
N ARG A 105 -15.08 -18.97 22.98
CA ARG A 105 -14.78 -19.60 21.67
C ARG A 105 -14.35 -18.59 20.61
N LYS A 106 -14.32 -17.30 20.96
CA LYS A 106 -14.00 -16.20 20.05
C LYS A 106 -12.86 -15.39 20.62
N ILE A 107 -11.92 -15.05 19.75
CA ILE A 107 -10.82 -14.15 20.01
C ILE A 107 -11.18 -12.81 19.38
N LEU A 108 -11.05 -11.74 20.15
CA LEU A 108 -11.13 -10.37 19.66
C LEU A 108 -9.71 -9.85 19.52
N LEU A 109 -9.33 -9.44 18.32
CA LEU A 109 -8.08 -8.75 18.04
C LEU A 109 -8.39 -7.26 17.80
N PRO A 110 -8.18 -6.39 18.79
CA PRO A 110 -8.32 -4.94 18.60
C PRO A 110 -7.24 -4.42 17.64
N LEU A 111 -7.57 -3.37 16.87
CA LEU A 111 -6.63 -2.69 15.97
C LEU A 111 -5.33 -2.31 16.68
N LYS A 112 -5.41 -1.76 17.89
CA LYS A 112 -4.24 -1.38 18.70
C LYS A 112 -3.28 -2.57 18.91
N SER A 113 -3.81 -3.72 19.30
CA SER A 113 -2.98 -4.92 19.51
C SER A 113 -2.41 -5.45 18.20
N ALA A 114 -3.21 -5.43 17.12
CA ALA A 114 -2.74 -5.82 15.81
C ALA A 114 -1.56 -4.96 15.32
N LEU A 115 -1.64 -3.64 15.52
CA LEU A 115 -0.55 -2.72 15.21
C LEU A 115 0.70 -2.98 16.07
N MET A 116 0.53 -3.14 17.38
CA MET A 116 1.66 -3.38 18.31
C MET A 116 2.37 -4.71 18.05
N TRP A 117 1.66 -5.73 17.58
CA TRP A 117 2.21 -7.06 17.30
C TRP A 117 2.53 -7.28 15.83
N SER A 118 2.35 -6.26 14.98
CA SER A 118 2.53 -6.38 13.54
C SER A 118 3.99 -6.56 13.19
N GLU A 119 4.33 -7.68 12.56
CA GLU A 119 5.64 -8.00 12.02
C GLU A 119 5.73 -7.73 10.51
N MET A 120 4.95 -6.79 9.96
CA MET A 120 4.96 -6.46 8.52
C MET A 120 6.37 -6.16 7.97
N SER A 121 7.29 -5.67 8.82
CA SER A 121 8.70 -5.44 8.47
C SER A 121 9.44 -6.70 8.02
N ILE A 122 9.08 -7.89 8.49
CA ILE A 122 9.71 -9.15 8.05
C ILE A 122 9.42 -9.46 6.58
N LEU A 123 8.33 -8.90 6.04
CA LEU A 123 8.00 -8.99 4.62
C LEU A 123 8.71 -7.88 3.80
N GLY A 124 9.43 -6.96 4.43
CA GLY A 124 10.07 -5.80 3.79
C GLY A 124 9.19 -4.54 3.77
N ASP A 125 8.06 -4.54 4.47
CA ASP A 125 7.20 -3.36 4.58
C ASP A 125 7.91 -2.25 5.39
N ARG A 126 7.70 -1.01 4.95
CA ARG A 126 8.29 0.18 5.54
C ARG A 126 7.45 1.40 5.20
N MET A 127 7.46 2.40 6.06
CA MET A 127 6.86 3.69 5.74
C MET A 127 7.85 4.51 4.91
N LEU A 128 7.34 5.17 3.90
CA LEU A 128 8.09 6.11 3.10
C LEU A 128 7.86 7.52 3.63
N GLY A 129 8.92 8.32 3.66
CA GLY A 129 8.83 9.76 3.88
C GLY A 129 9.51 10.54 2.76
N VAL A 130 8.97 11.70 2.43
CA VAL A 130 9.52 12.61 1.40
C VAL A 130 9.41 14.05 1.88
N VAL A 131 10.13 14.96 1.22
CA VAL A 131 10.00 16.40 1.49
C VAL A 131 8.69 16.90 0.87
N PRO A 132 7.74 17.42 1.65
CA PRO A 132 6.52 18.02 1.10
C PRO A 132 6.79 19.39 0.46
N PRO A 133 5.92 19.85 -0.46
CA PRO A 133 4.81 19.12 -1.05
C PRO A 133 5.25 18.20 -2.19
N LEU A 134 4.39 17.26 -2.59
CA LEU A 134 4.47 16.64 -3.91
C LEU A 134 3.65 17.48 -4.90
N LYS A 135 4.15 17.72 -6.11
CA LYS A 135 3.42 18.54 -7.10
C LYS A 135 3.49 17.94 -8.49
N LEU A 136 2.34 17.89 -9.17
CA LEU A 136 2.22 17.69 -10.61
C LEU A 136 1.82 19.00 -11.27
N VAL A 137 2.51 19.39 -12.34
CA VAL A 137 2.17 20.55 -13.14
C VAL A 137 2.07 20.16 -14.60
N ILE A 138 0.94 20.47 -15.22
CA ILE A 138 0.71 20.33 -16.65
C ILE A 138 0.70 21.73 -17.27
N HIS A 139 1.58 21.92 -18.25
CA HIS A 139 1.65 23.13 -19.07
C HIS A 139 1.10 22.81 -20.47
N PRO A 140 -0.02 23.44 -20.86
CA PRO A 140 -0.56 23.33 -22.21
C PRO A 140 0.32 23.99 -23.27
N SER A 141 0.06 23.68 -24.54
CA SER A 141 0.61 24.43 -25.68
C SER A 141 0.16 25.89 -25.62
N ASP A 142 1.06 26.82 -25.92
CA ASP A 142 0.71 28.24 -26.06
C ASP A 142 0.00 28.55 -27.39
N SER A 143 -0.02 27.59 -28.33
CA SER A 143 -0.70 27.71 -29.62
C SER A 143 -2.22 27.81 -29.42
N PRO A 144 -2.88 28.88 -29.89
CA PRO A 144 -4.33 29.03 -29.77
C PRO A 144 -5.15 27.92 -30.47
N GLU A 145 -4.59 27.28 -31.48
CA GLU A 145 -5.25 26.16 -32.17
C GLU A 145 -5.22 24.86 -31.36
N GLU A 146 -4.21 24.71 -30.50
CA GLU A 146 -3.97 23.51 -29.69
C GLU A 146 -4.33 23.73 -28.20
N ASN A 147 -4.94 24.86 -27.85
CA ASN A 147 -5.32 25.21 -26.48
C ASN A 147 -6.46 26.22 -26.50
N GLN A 148 -7.66 25.74 -26.21
CA GLN A 148 -8.89 26.51 -26.21
C GLN A 148 -9.68 26.19 -24.96
N ALA A 149 -9.94 27.21 -24.15
CA ALA A 149 -10.83 27.11 -23.00
C ALA A 149 -12.18 27.71 -23.38
N THR A 150 -13.26 26.99 -23.05
CA THR A 150 -14.65 27.43 -23.19
C THR A 150 -15.35 27.28 -21.85
N ASN A 151 -16.61 27.71 -21.78
CA ASN A 151 -17.42 27.57 -20.56
C ASN A 151 -17.69 26.10 -20.19
N ASP A 152 -17.58 25.17 -21.14
CA ASP A 152 -17.86 23.74 -20.95
C ASP A 152 -16.60 22.90 -20.68
N GLY A 153 -15.42 23.53 -20.66
CA GLY A 153 -14.14 22.87 -20.42
C GLY A 153 -13.01 23.40 -21.29
N ALA A 154 -11.86 22.73 -21.26
CA ALA A 154 -10.71 23.09 -22.08
C ALA A 154 -10.27 21.91 -22.95
N ASN A 155 -10.02 22.17 -24.23
CA ASN A 155 -9.34 21.23 -25.12
C ASN A 155 -7.92 21.75 -25.35
N PHE A 156 -6.93 20.97 -24.95
CA PHE A 156 -5.54 21.37 -25.10
C PHE A 156 -4.60 20.19 -25.31
N LYS A 157 -3.48 20.48 -25.95
CA LYS A 157 -2.32 19.58 -26.04
C LYS A 157 -1.35 19.88 -24.92
N ILE A 158 -0.91 18.84 -24.22
CA ILE A 158 0.11 18.93 -23.18
C ILE A 158 1.47 19.24 -23.85
N ALA A 159 2.06 20.38 -23.53
CA ALA A 159 3.39 20.74 -24.00
C ALA A 159 4.48 20.26 -23.05
N LYS A 160 4.23 20.33 -21.74
CA LYS A 160 5.19 19.93 -20.70
C LYS A 160 4.47 19.40 -19.46
N VAL A 161 5.10 18.42 -18.83
CA VAL A 161 4.72 17.92 -17.51
C VAL A 161 5.90 18.08 -16.58
N GLU A 162 5.67 18.62 -15.39
CA GLU A 162 6.67 18.76 -14.34
C GLU A 162 6.21 18.04 -13.08
N LYS A 163 7.15 17.41 -12.39
CA LYS A 163 6.90 16.72 -11.12
C LYS A 163 7.89 17.20 -10.09
N TRP A 164 7.42 17.52 -8.91
CA TRP A 164 8.22 18.13 -7.86
C TRP A 164 8.09 17.40 -6.54
N CYS A 165 9.17 17.42 -5.77
CA CYS A 165 9.20 17.05 -4.36
C CYS A 165 9.87 18.21 -3.61
N GLY A 166 9.14 18.83 -2.68
CA GLY A 166 9.51 20.11 -2.11
C GLY A 166 9.70 21.16 -3.20
N ASN A 167 10.89 21.76 -3.22
CA ASN A 167 11.28 22.78 -4.20
C ASN A 167 12.16 22.21 -5.34
N GLN A 168 12.21 20.89 -5.52
CA GLN A 168 13.09 20.23 -6.49
C GLN A 168 12.28 19.64 -7.66
N LEU A 169 12.66 19.99 -8.89
CA LEU A 169 12.08 19.43 -10.12
C LEU A 169 12.73 18.08 -10.45
N MET A 170 11.94 17.03 -10.61
CA MET A 170 12.42 15.69 -10.96
C MET A 170 13.00 15.67 -12.38
N GLN A 171 14.21 15.12 -12.54
CA GLN A 171 14.94 15.13 -13.80
C GLN A 171 15.11 13.75 -14.42
N THR A 172 15.13 12.70 -13.60
CA THR A 172 15.33 11.33 -14.06
C THR A 172 14.00 10.59 -14.21
N LYS A 173 13.97 9.53 -15.00
CA LYS A 173 12.78 8.68 -15.17
C LYS A 173 12.32 8.10 -13.83
N ILE A 174 13.24 7.55 -13.05
CA ILE A 174 12.94 6.93 -11.76
C ILE A 174 12.38 7.92 -10.74
N GLU A 175 12.95 9.13 -10.65
CA GLU A 175 12.42 10.20 -9.80
C GLU A 175 10.98 10.57 -10.21
N ASN A 176 10.74 10.69 -11.53
CA ASN A 176 9.43 11.02 -12.06
C ASN A 176 8.39 9.93 -11.80
N ASP A 177 8.77 8.66 -12.00
CA ASP A 177 7.88 7.51 -11.79
C ASP A 177 7.53 7.37 -10.31
N LEU A 178 8.51 7.54 -9.41
CA LEU A 178 8.29 7.47 -7.97
C LEU A 178 7.41 8.62 -7.48
N VAL A 179 7.66 9.87 -7.92
CA VAL A 179 6.79 10.99 -7.54
C VAL A 179 5.37 10.80 -8.07
N MET A 180 5.17 10.29 -9.29
CA MET A 180 3.83 9.96 -9.77
C MET A 180 3.15 8.90 -8.92
N PHE A 181 3.86 7.83 -8.60
CA PHE A 181 3.33 6.75 -7.77
C PHE A 181 2.85 7.29 -6.41
N LEU A 182 3.65 8.15 -5.77
CA LEU A 182 3.28 8.77 -4.50
C LEU A 182 2.10 9.74 -4.64
N LEU A 183 2.11 10.59 -5.68
CA LEU A 183 1.01 11.52 -5.96
C LEU A 183 -0.34 10.80 -6.10
N LEU A 184 -0.37 9.66 -6.78
CA LEU A 184 -1.62 8.94 -7.08
C LEU A 184 -2.12 8.04 -5.94
N HIS A 185 -1.26 7.66 -4.99
CA HIS A 185 -1.57 6.58 -4.05
C HIS A 185 -1.37 6.91 -2.58
N SER A 186 -0.82 8.09 -2.28
CA SER A 186 -0.76 8.63 -0.93
C SER A 186 -2.13 9.09 -0.42
N ASP A 187 -2.22 9.29 0.89
CA ASP A 187 -3.40 9.84 1.59
C ASP A 187 -3.26 11.33 1.91
N TRP A 188 -2.28 12.01 1.30
CA TRP A 188 -2.07 13.44 1.46
C TRP A 188 -3.22 14.25 0.85
N GLU A 189 -3.52 15.40 1.46
CA GLU A 189 -4.56 16.31 1.00
C GLU A 189 -4.14 16.97 -0.31
N GLU A 190 -5.05 17.00 -1.28
CA GLU A 190 -4.81 17.52 -2.62
C GLU A 190 -5.44 18.91 -2.79
N ASP A 191 -4.60 19.85 -3.26
CA ASP A 191 -5.04 21.16 -3.75
C ASP A 191 -4.89 21.21 -5.27
N GLU A 192 -6.01 21.44 -5.98
CA GLU A 192 -6.01 21.68 -7.43
C GLU A 192 -6.03 23.19 -7.74
N GLU A 193 -5.20 23.59 -8.70
CA GLU A 193 -5.16 24.95 -9.23
C GLU A 193 -5.21 24.93 -10.76
N ILE A 194 -6.23 25.59 -11.32
CA ILE A 194 -6.37 25.85 -12.76
C ILE A 194 -6.12 27.33 -13.00
N VAL A 195 -5.15 27.66 -13.85
CA VAL A 195 -4.83 29.04 -14.24
C VAL A 195 -5.18 29.23 -15.71
N LEU A 196 -6.04 30.20 -16.00
CA LEU A 196 -6.39 30.63 -17.36
C LEU A 196 -5.57 31.87 -17.77
N SER A 197 -5.55 32.20 -19.05
CA SER A 197 -5.09 33.49 -19.53
C SER A 197 -6.02 34.62 -19.08
N ASP A 198 -5.54 35.87 -19.13
CA ASP A 198 -6.29 37.05 -18.69
C ASP A 198 -7.63 37.23 -19.43
N ASP A 199 -7.71 36.77 -20.69
CA ASP A 199 -8.93 36.77 -21.51
C ASP A 199 -9.83 35.55 -21.27
N GLY A 200 -9.42 34.61 -20.41
CA GLY A 200 -10.11 33.36 -20.12
C GLY A 200 -10.10 32.34 -21.26
N GLY A 201 -9.54 32.67 -22.43
CA GLY A 201 -9.67 31.87 -23.65
C GLY A 201 -8.69 30.69 -23.76
N ARG A 202 -7.68 30.62 -22.87
CA ARG A 202 -6.65 29.57 -22.90
C ARG A 202 -6.28 29.11 -21.51
N LEU A 203 -5.93 27.84 -21.42
CA LEU A 203 -5.38 27.26 -20.21
C LEU A 203 -3.88 27.56 -20.12
N LYS A 204 -3.44 28.14 -18.99
CA LYS A 204 -2.02 28.43 -18.74
C LYS A 204 -1.34 27.34 -17.93
N ARG A 205 -2.03 26.78 -16.94
CA ARG A 205 -1.48 25.74 -16.07
C ARG A 205 -2.60 24.97 -15.40
N ILE A 206 -2.39 23.66 -15.24
CA ILE A 206 -3.09 22.88 -14.21
C ILE A 206 -2.03 22.37 -13.25
N SER A 207 -2.28 22.46 -11.95
CA SER A 207 -1.42 21.81 -10.98
C SER A 207 -2.19 21.18 -9.83
N TRP A 208 -1.74 19.98 -9.46
CA TRP A 208 -2.15 19.29 -8.24
C TRP A 208 -0.98 19.34 -7.27
N THR A 209 -1.26 19.79 -6.05
CA THR A 209 -0.25 19.86 -5.00
C THR A 209 -0.73 19.09 -3.78
N LEU A 210 0.01 18.05 -3.39
CA LEU A 210 -0.34 17.21 -2.26
C LEU A 210 0.49 17.58 -1.04
N ARG A 211 -0.18 17.66 0.11
CA ARG A 211 0.43 17.98 1.41
C ARG A 211 0.00 17.01 2.50
N PRO A 212 0.88 16.71 3.47
CA PRO A 212 0.48 15.94 4.62
C PRO A 212 -0.61 16.72 5.40
N PRO A 213 -1.61 16.04 5.98
CA PRO A 213 -2.66 16.68 6.79
C PRO A 213 -2.09 17.49 7.96
N GLU A 214 -0.99 17.00 8.55
CA GLU A 214 -0.24 17.68 9.59
C GLU A 214 1.26 17.67 9.24
N GLN A 215 1.91 18.83 9.37
CA GLN A 215 3.35 18.96 9.15
C GLN A 215 4.05 19.40 10.43
N GLU A 216 5.00 18.59 10.88
CA GLU A 216 5.85 18.94 12.02
C GLU A 216 6.92 19.95 11.62
N VAL A 217 6.88 21.16 12.19
CA VAL A 217 7.75 22.29 11.81
C VAL A 217 9.24 21.97 12.00
N ARG A 218 9.58 21.05 12.92
CA ARG A 218 10.96 20.64 13.20
C ARG A 218 11.46 19.56 12.24
N GLN A 219 10.59 18.97 11.44
CA GLN A 219 10.89 17.87 10.52
C GLN A 219 10.76 18.35 9.08
N ASN A 220 11.79 18.13 8.27
CA ASN A 220 11.81 18.54 6.87
C ASN A 220 11.18 17.51 5.91
N PHE A 221 10.68 16.39 6.45
CA PHE A 221 9.99 15.34 5.70
C PHE A 221 8.65 15.04 6.34
N ALA A 222 7.74 14.47 5.57
CA ALA A 222 6.49 13.90 6.07
C ALA A 222 6.33 12.48 5.54
N VAL A 223 5.68 11.64 6.34
CA VAL A 223 5.38 10.26 5.94
C VAL A 223 4.25 10.28 4.91
N VAL A 224 4.46 9.60 3.80
CA VAL A 224 3.51 9.51 2.68
C VAL A 224 2.69 8.21 2.70
N GLY A 225 3.09 7.25 3.55
CA GLY A 225 2.36 6.00 3.79
C GLY A 225 3.28 4.79 3.97
N ALA A 226 2.72 3.67 4.43
CA ALA A 226 3.38 2.36 4.37
C ALA A 226 3.37 1.82 2.94
N LEU A 227 4.43 1.11 2.52
CA LEU A 227 4.47 0.50 1.18
C LEU A 227 3.25 -0.38 0.93
N SER A 228 2.91 -1.27 1.87
CA SER A 228 1.73 -2.13 1.77
C SER A 228 0.43 -1.35 1.51
N SER A 229 0.26 -0.19 2.12
CA SER A 229 -0.87 0.71 1.93
C SER A 229 -0.86 1.38 0.56
N LEU A 230 0.29 1.90 0.11
CA LEU A 230 0.44 2.50 -1.22
C LEU A 230 0.13 1.48 -2.33
N TYR A 231 0.55 0.23 -2.17
CA TYR A 231 0.21 -0.86 -3.10
C TYR A 231 -1.25 -1.29 -3.04
N SER A 232 -1.86 -1.24 -1.86
CA SER A 232 -3.31 -1.46 -1.73
C SER A 232 -4.06 -0.41 -2.55
N SER A 233 -3.68 0.86 -2.43
CA SER A 233 -4.24 1.96 -3.22
C SER A 233 -4.05 1.75 -4.72
N LEU A 234 -2.85 1.36 -5.17
CA LEU A 234 -2.58 1.02 -6.58
C LEU A 234 -3.51 -0.09 -7.06
N TYR A 235 -3.59 -1.21 -6.34
CA TYR A 235 -4.43 -2.36 -6.70
C TYR A 235 -5.93 -1.99 -6.74
N MET A 236 -6.39 -1.22 -5.76
CA MET A 236 -7.77 -0.70 -5.74
C MET A 236 -8.05 0.20 -6.95
N SER A 237 -7.11 1.06 -7.35
CA SER A 237 -7.28 1.92 -8.54
C SER A 237 -7.38 1.12 -9.85
N MET A 238 -6.63 0.03 -9.97
CA MET A 238 -6.67 -0.86 -11.14
C MET A 238 -7.98 -1.64 -11.23
N THR A 239 -8.54 -2.03 -10.08
CA THR A 239 -9.76 -2.84 -9.99
C THR A 239 -11.05 -2.00 -9.99
N ALA A 240 -10.98 -0.72 -9.60
CA ALA A 240 -12.14 0.20 -9.56
C ALA A 240 -12.55 0.76 -10.94
N ASN A 241 -11.60 0.94 -11.87
CA ASN A 241 -11.87 1.52 -13.19
C ASN A 241 -12.65 0.60 -14.15
N SER A 242 -12.82 -0.67 -13.81
CA SER A 242 -13.66 -1.59 -14.57
C SER A 242 -15.05 -1.67 -13.94
N GLY A 243 -15.95 -0.73 -14.27
CA GLY A 243 -17.36 -0.69 -13.85
C GLY A 243 -18.21 -1.94 -14.18
N SER A 244 -17.58 -2.97 -14.73
CA SER A 244 -17.96 -4.37 -14.58
C SER A 244 -16.67 -5.15 -14.31
N VAL A 245 -16.63 -5.98 -13.27
CA VAL A 245 -15.51 -6.90 -12.98
C VAL A 245 -15.40 -7.87 -14.16
N THR A 246 -14.65 -7.49 -15.20
CA THR A 246 -14.56 -8.21 -16.48
C THR A 246 -13.17 -8.76 -16.77
N SER A 247 -12.28 -8.72 -15.79
CA SER A 247 -11.02 -9.43 -15.86
C SER A 247 -10.65 -9.89 -14.45
N LEU A 248 -10.31 -11.17 -14.31
CA LEU A 248 -9.47 -11.64 -13.21
C LEU A 248 -8.23 -10.76 -13.26
N ALA A 249 -8.18 -9.75 -12.38
CA ALA A 249 -7.13 -8.74 -12.37
C ALA A 249 -5.78 -9.43 -12.51
N SER A 250 -4.97 -9.04 -13.50
CA SER A 250 -3.59 -9.49 -13.58
C SER A 250 -2.95 -9.18 -12.23
N GLU A 251 -2.61 -10.22 -11.48
CA GLU A 251 -1.88 -10.05 -10.24
C GLU A 251 -0.60 -9.27 -10.56
N PRO A 252 -0.24 -8.25 -9.77
CA PRO A 252 0.99 -7.52 -10.01
C PRO A 252 2.16 -8.51 -10.00
N ASP A 253 3.04 -8.42 -11.01
CA ASP A 253 4.22 -9.29 -11.14
C ASP A 253 4.99 -9.33 -9.81
N VAL A 254 5.38 -10.55 -9.39
CA VAL A 254 6.33 -10.73 -8.28
C VAL A 254 7.56 -9.87 -8.56
N GLY A 255 7.94 -9.01 -7.60
CA GLY A 255 9.06 -8.09 -7.78
C GLY A 255 8.77 -6.82 -8.61
N MET A 256 7.51 -6.39 -8.75
CA MET A 256 7.19 -5.03 -9.23
C MET A 256 7.85 -3.93 -8.37
N LEU A 257 8.07 -4.19 -7.09
CA LEU A 257 8.46 -3.19 -6.09
C LEU A 257 9.93 -2.76 -6.16
N PRO A 258 10.90 -3.68 -6.38
CA PRO A 258 12.25 -3.31 -6.79
C PRO A 258 12.32 -2.39 -8.02
N ARG A 259 11.25 -2.30 -8.83
CA ARG A 259 11.18 -1.38 -9.98
C ARG A 259 10.72 0.04 -9.62
N LEU A 260 9.88 0.19 -8.59
CA LEU A 260 9.30 1.48 -8.19
C LEU A 260 10.08 2.17 -7.08
N VAL A 261 10.58 1.41 -6.10
CA VAL A 261 11.46 1.90 -5.03
C VAL A 261 12.68 0.98 -4.94
N PRO A 262 13.66 1.13 -5.84
CA PRO A 262 14.80 0.22 -5.87
C PRO A 262 15.59 0.25 -4.57
N ALA A 263 16.10 -0.91 -4.17
CA ALA A 263 17.03 -1.02 -3.06
C ALA A 263 18.22 -0.08 -3.28
N GLY A 264 18.51 0.77 -2.28
CA GLY A 264 19.60 1.73 -2.36
C GLY A 264 19.35 2.94 -3.27
N PHE A 265 18.10 3.21 -3.66
CA PHE A 265 17.75 4.45 -4.37
C PHE A 265 18.23 5.69 -3.59
N GLN A 266 18.96 6.56 -4.27
CA GLN A 266 19.44 7.82 -3.73
C GLN A 266 19.26 8.92 -4.79
N SER A 267 18.60 10.00 -4.40
CA SER A 267 18.53 11.22 -5.20
C SER A 267 18.65 12.44 -4.28
N PRO A 268 19.49 13.43 -4.63
CA PRO A 268 19.54 14.69 -3.91
C PRO A 268 18.26 15.53 -4.11
N ARG A 269 17.49 15.26 -5.18
CA ARG A 269 16.23 15.95 -5.49
C ARG A 269 15.02 15.28 -4.85
N LEU A 270 15.10 13.97 -4.66
CA LEU A 270 14.06 13.16 -4.00
C LEU A 270 14.68 12.41 -2.81
N PRO A 271 14.98 13.10 -1.69
CA PRO A 271 15.36 12.43 -0.47
C PRO A 271 14.22 11.54 0.00
N LEU A 272 14.53 10.26 0.23
CA LEU A 272 13.56 9.25 0.61
C LEU A 272 13.94 8.68 1.98
N TRP A 273 13.03 8.84 2.95
CA TRP A 273 13.16 8.24 4.26
C TRP A 273 12.47 6.87 4.26
N HIS A 274 13.14 5.89 4.86
CA HIS A 274 12.63 4.55 5.07
C HIS A 274 12.50 4.29 6.57
N LEU A 275 11.26 4.20 7.06
CA LEU A 275 10.98 3.93 8.46
C LEU A 275 10.48 2.49 8.59
N VAL A 276 11.28 1.65 9.25
CA VAL A 276 10.91 0.26 9.52
C VAL A 276 10.27 0.20 10.91
N VAL A 277 9.00 -0.16 10.95
CA VAL A 277 8.25 -0.33 12.21
C VAL A 277 8.22 -1.82 12.53
N SER A 278 8.71 -2.18 13.72
CA SER A 278 8.70 -3.56 14.21
C SER A 278 8.18 -3.59 15.65
N PRO A 279 7.61 -4.71 16.12
CA PRO A 279 7.22 -4.86 17.51
C PRO A 279 8.44 -4.71 18.44
N PRO A 280 8.24 -4.30 19.70
CA PRO A 280 9.30 -4.34 20.70
C PRO A 280 9.82 -5.79 20.86
N GLN A 281 11.15 -5.92 20.96
CA GLN A 281 11.84 -7.18 21.23
C GLN A 281 11.52 -7.69 22.64
#